data_AF-A0A9E8MZQ9-F1
#
_entry.id   AF-A0A9E8MZQ9-F1
#
_cell.length_a   1.000
_cell.length_b   1.000
_cell.length_c   1.000
_cell.angle_alpha   90.00
_cell.angle_beta   90.00
_cell.angle_gamma   90.00
#
_symmetry.space_group_name_H-M   'P 1'
#
loop_
_entity.id
_entity.type
_entity.pdbx_description
1 polymer ?
#
loop_
_entity_poly.entity_id
_entity_poly.type
_entity_poly.pdbx_seq_one_letter_code
_entity_poly.pdbx_strand_id
1 'polypeptide(L)'
;MLTKNFNKATTSTLLFVDVLAFKRYLNTPNHVNTYAASIETMVVNINYDALSFKNKKLISDKGILKKIKESVAFIKTNRKDFNLFYRRAIETDFSFEEKKYFLDVACLTVWEDLFTSDYEYNFIRSIGTDMNLSEDNISDSLKHMAHFYAENKKLFHLLKPSDPLSNFYFNSSQLASKLIKRNSKRIIKELTQSKELMILLTQATTRELTKKEQTKVQLHLLDIFKTIPSLAIFILPGGAILLPIVIKLIPNLLPSAFDDNKIDKE
;
A
#
# COMPACT_ATOMS: atom_id res chain seq x y z
N MET A 1 23.48 10.34 15.85
CA MET A 1 23.05 10.71 14.49
C MET A 1 22.13 9.62 13.94
N LEU A 2 20.82 9.76 14.17
CA LEU A 2 19.79 8.90 13.60
C LEU A 2 19.26 9.58 12.33
N THR A 3 19.96 9.41 11.22
CA THR A 3 19.53 9.95 9.92
C THR A 3 19.66 8.90 8.85
N LYS A 4 18.60 8.10 8.70
CA LYS A 4 18.17 7.56 7.41
C LYS A 4 16.67 7.26 7.52
N ASN A 5 15.89 8.09 6.84
CA ASN A 5 14.48 7.98 6.50
C ASN A 5 13.77 6.68 6.94
N PHE A 6 13.23 6.66 8.16
CA PHE A 6 12.08 5.81 8.46
C PHE A 6 10.86 6.44 7.79
N ASN A 7 10.71 6.16 6.50
CA ASN A 7 9.49 6.49 5.79
C ASN A 7 8.40 5.58 6.39
N LYS A 8 7.53 6.13 7.25
CA LYS A 8 6.44 5.38 7.93
C LYS A 8 5.49 4.65 6.97
N ALA A 9 5.57 4.95 5.67
CA ALA A 9 4.78 4.34 4.60
C ALA A 9 5.50 3.20 3.85
N THR A 10 6.81 3.00 4.05
CA THR A 10 7.55 1.86 3.49
C THR A 10 7.69 0.83 4.59
N THR A 11 6.75 -0.10 4.70
CA THR A 11 6.98 -1.36 5.41
C THR A 11 8.31 -1.91 4.90
N SER A 12 9.29 -2.15 5.79
CA SER A 12 10.59 -2.70 5.38
C SER A 12 10.31 -4.06 4.75
N THR A 13 10.25 -4.09 3.42
CA THR A 13 9.90 -5.30 2.66
C THR A 13 11.02 -6.34 2.81
N LEU A 14 12.19 -5.91 3.28
CA LEU A 14 13.40 -6.70 3.47
C LEU A 14 13.73 -6.98 4.94
N LEU A 15 12.76 -6.88 5.87
CA LEU A 15 13.00 -7.15 7.31
C LEU A 15 13.63 -8.54 7.54
N PHE A 16 13.29 -9.53 6.71
CA PHE A 16 13.88 -10.86 6.82
C PHE A 16 15.38 -10.89 6.49
N VAL A 17 15.87 -9.94 5.69
CA VAL A 17 17.32 -9.74 5.46
C VAL A 17 18.02 -9.38 6.75
N ASP A 18 17.40 -8.56 7.61
CA ASP A 18 17.96 -8.23 8.93
C ASP A 18 18.05 -9.48 9.82
N VAL A 19 17.05 -10.37 9.75
CA VAL A 19 17.06 -11.66 10.47
C VAL A 19 18.20 -12.56 10.00
N LEU A 20 18.38 -12.68 8.67
CA LEU A 20 19.48 -13.45 8.07
C LEU A 20 20.84 -12.85 8.44
N ALA A 21 20.98 -11.53 8.38
CA ALA A 21 22.20 -10.82 8.76
C ALA A 21 22.52 -11.02 10.25
N PHE A 22 21.51 -11.01 11.13
CA PHE A 22 21.69 -11.30 12.55
C PHE A 22 22.10 -12.76 12.79
N LYS A 23 21.47 -13.73 12.12
CA LYS A 23 21.89 -15.15 12.15
C LYS A 23 23.34 -15.31 11.70
N ARG A 24 23.75 -14.60 10.64
CA ARG A 24 25.14 -14.59 10.16
C ARG A 24 26.08 -13.98 11.20
N TYR A 25 25.71 -12.88 11.82
CA TYR A 25 26.51 -12.23 12.87
C TYR A 25 26.82 -13.17 14.03
N LEU A 26 25.84 -13.96 14.49
CA LEU A 26 26.03 -14.93 15.57
C LEU A 26 27.02 -16.04 15.22
N ASN A 27 27.07 -16.47 13.96
CA ASN A 27 27.96 -17.55 13.50
C ASN A 27 29.32 -17.04 13.00
N THR A 28 29.35 -15.86 12.39
CA THR A 28 30.53 -15.28 11.74
C THR A 28 30.41 -13.74 11.80
N PRO A 29 30.94 -13.10 12.85
CA PRO A 29 30.73 -11.67 13.09
C PRO A 29 31.42 -10.75 12.07
N ASN A 30 32.32 -11.28 11.25
CA ASN A 30 33.04 -10.53 10.23
C ASN A 30 32.21 -10.34 8.95
N HIS A 31 32.32 -9.16 8.33
CA HIS A 31 31.74 -8.84 7.00
C HIS A 31 30.21 -9.00 6.87
N VAL A 32 29.45 -8.92 7.97
CA VAL A 32 27.98 -9.04 7.96
C VAL A 32 27.31 -8.04 7.01
N ASN A 33 27.83 -6.82 6.92
CA ASN A 33 27.32 -5.81 5.99
C ASN A 33 27.49 -6.22 4.52
N THR A 34 28.59 -6.90 4.18
CA THR A 34 28.85 -7.41 2.83
C THR A 34 27.92 -8.57 2.50
N TYR A 35 27.66 -9.43 3.49
CA TYR A 35 26.69 -10.51 3.37
C TYR A 35 25.25 -9.97 3.20
N ALA A 36 24.82 -9.01 4.02
CA ALA A 36 23.50 -8.40 3.87
C ALA A 36 23.35 -7.75 2.47
N ALA A 37 24.38 -7.06 1.98
CA ALA A 37 24.39 -6.50 0.64
C ALA A 37 24.27 -7.56 -0.48
N SER A 38 24.82 -8.77 -0.30
CA SER A 38 24.68 -9.84 -1.30
C SER A 38 23.25 -10.37 -1.33
N ILE A 39 22.61 -10.57 -0.17
CA ILE A 39 21.20 -10.96 -0.06
C ILE A 39 20.29 -9.90 -0.68
N GLU A 40 20.48 -8.61 -0.36
CA GLU A 40 19.73 -7.51 -0.97
C GLU A 40 19.87 -7.49 -2.49
N THR A 41 21.08 -7.73 -3.00
CA THR A 41 21.35 -7.78 -4.44
C THR A 41 20.57 -8.91 -5.11
N MET A 42 20.53 -10.10 -4.50
CA MET A 42 19.74 -11.21 -5.02
C MET A 42 18.25 -10.89 -5.03
N VAL A 43 17.72 -10.37 -3.92
CA VAL A 43 16.31 -10.01 -3.82
C VAL A 43 15.91 -9.00 -4.91
N VAL A 44 16.72 -7.97 -5.15
CA VAL A 44 16.46 -6.98 -6.20
C VAL A 44 16.47 -7.63 -7.59
N ASN A 45 17.46 -8.49 -7.89
CA ASN A 45 17.59 -9.14 -9.19
C ASN A 45 16.43 -10.11 -9.47
N ILE A 46 16.06 -10.94 -8.49
CA ILE A 46 14.93 -11.88 -8.58
C ILE A 46 13.63 -11.12 -8.84
N ASN A 47 13.39 -10.04 -8.08
CA ASN A 47 12.20 -9.21 -8.28
C ASN A 47 12.17 -8.61 -9.68
N TYR A 48 13.31 -8.11 -10.16
CA TYR A 48 13.38 -7.54 -11.50
C TYR A 48 13.07 -8.59 -12.57
N ASP A 49 13.64 -9.79 -12.46
CA ASP A 49 13.41 -10.90 -13.39
C ASP A 49 11.93 -11.34 -13.37
N ALA A 50 11.37 -11.54 -12.18
CA ALA A 50 9.95 -11.85 -11.98
C ALA A 50 9.00 -10.79 -12.56
N LEU A 51 9.31 -9.51 -12.36
CA LEU A 51 8.50 -8.43 -12.92
C LEU A 51 8.62 -8.30 -14.44
N SER A 52 9.82 -8.57 -14.98
CA SER A 52 10.12 -8.54 -16.41
C SER A 52 9.44 -9.70 -17.14
N PHE A 53 9.40 -10.88 -16.53
CA PHE A 53 8.63 -12.03 -17.00
C PHE A 53 7.15 -11.66 -17.14
N LYS A 54 6.57 -11.03 -16.11
CA LYS A 54 5.15 -10.65 -16.10
C LYS A 54 4.76 -9.60 -17.13
N ASN A 55 5.64 -8.65 -17.47
CA ASN A 55 5.27 -7.57 -18.39
C ASN A 55 6.46 -6.91 -19.09
N LYS A 56 6.75 -7.30 -20.34
CA LYS A 56 7.87 -6.80 -21.16
C LYS A 56 7.89 -5.27 -21.39
N LYS A 57 6.77 -4.55 -21.19
CA LYS A 57 6.65 -3.09 -21.42
C LYS A 57 6.72 -2.21 -20.17
N LEU A 58 6.71 -2.77 -18.95
CA LEU A 58 6.40 -2.05 -17.70
C LEU A 58 7.52 -2.10 -16.64
N ILE A 59 8.77 -2.05 -17.10
CA ILE A 59 9.95 -2.07 -16.23
C ILE A 59 10.13 -0.71 -15.50
N SER A 60 9.55 0.38 -16.02
CA SER A 60 9.78 1.72 -15.45
C SER A 60 8.85 2.12 -14.31
N ASP A 61 7.76 1.39 -14.00
CA ASP A 61 6.73 1.97 -13.11
C ASP A 61 5.90 0.96 -12.28
N LYS A 62 6.55 -0.08 -11.74
CA LYS A 62 5.91 -0.92 -10.71
C LYS A 62 6.39 -0.48 -9.33
N GLY A 63 5.50 0.10 -8.53
CA GLY A 63 5.83 0.58 -7.19
C GLY A 63 6.36 -0.50 -6.23
N ILE A 64 6.21 -1.80 -6.54
CA ILE A 64 6.90 -2.89 -5.82
C ILE A 64 8.42 -2.77 -5.98
N LEU A 65 8.93 -2.63 -7.21
CA LEU A 65 10.37 -2.48 -7.47
C LEU A 65 10.92 -1.20 -6.83
N LYS A 66 10.13 -0.11 -6.87
CA LYS A 66 10.47 1.14 -6.20
C LYS A 66 10.57 0.96 -4.68
N LYS A 67 9.55 0.36 -4.04
CA LYS A 67 9.54 0.07 -2.60
C LYS A 67 10.70 -0.83 -2.18
N ILE A 68 11.04 -1.85 -2.98
CA ILE A 68 12.17 -2.73 -2.72
C ILE A 68 13.49 -1.97 -2.83
N LYS A 69 13.69 -1.18 -3.89
CA LYS A 69 14.88 -0.32 -4.02
C LYS A 69 15.03 0.69 -2.87
N GLU A 70 13.92 1.23 -2.37
CA GLU A 70 13.90 2.12 -1.21
C GLU A 70 14.17 1.39 0.12
N SER A 71 13.92 0.08 0.18
CA SER A 71 14.13 -0.76 1.39
C SER A 71 15.54 -1.31 1.52
N VAL A 72 16.40 -1.16 0.50
CA VAL A 72 17.79 -1.62 0.49
C VAL A 72 18.66 -0.71 1.35
N ALA A 73 19.40 -1.30 2.29
CA ALA A 73 20.22 -0.59 3.27
C ALA A 73 21.73 -0.63 2.96
N PHE A 74 22.24 -1.73 2.39
CA PHE A 74 23.67 -2.03 2.31
C PHE A 74 24.26 -1.98 0.89
N ILE A 75 23.45 -1.98 -0.18
CA ILE A 75 23.94 -1.74 -1.55
C ILE A 75 24.44 -0.30 -1.68
N LYS A 76 25.77 -0.12 -1.79
CA LYS A 76 26.43 1.21 -1.83
C LYS A 76 26.49 1.87 -3.20
N THR A 77 26.34 1.12 -4.29
CA THR A 77 26.55 1.64 -5.64
C THR A 77 25.24 1.94 -6.34
N ASN A 78 25.21 3.08 -7.02
CA ASN A 78 24.22 3.52 -8.00
C ASN A 78 24.19 2.62 -9.26
N ARG A 79 24.54 1.32 -9.14
CA ARG A 79 24.51 0.36 -10.25
C ARG A 79 23.06 0.17 -10.64
N LYS A 80 22.70 0.88 -11.70
CA LYS A 80 21.48 0.66 -12.50
C LYS A 80 21.54 -0.67 -13.26
N ASP A 81 22.66 -1.39 -13.18
CA ASP A 81 22.92 -2.55 -14.01
C ASP A 81 22.51 -3.83 -13.28
N PHE A 82 21.27 -4.21 -13.56
CA PHE A 82 20.74 -5.56 -13.45
C PHE A 82 21.74 -6.58 -14.01
N ASN A 83 21.98 -7.66 -13.27
CA ASN A 83 22.85 -8.74 -13.71
C ASN A 83 22.04 -10.02 -13.89
N LEU A 84 21.74 -10.40 -15.14
CA LEU A 84 21.10 -11.68 -15.48
C LEU A 84 21.92 -12.90 -15.04
N PHE A 85 23.23 -12.74 -14.80
CA PHE A 85 24.09 -13.80 -14.28
C PHE A 85 23.85 -14.09 -12.79
N TYR A 86 22.89 -13.44 -12.13
CA TYR A 86 22.52 -13.77 -10.75
C TYR A 86 22.07 -15.24 -10.61
N ARG A 87 21.50 -15.83 -11.66
CA ARG A 87 21.09 -17.25 -11.69
C ARG A 87 22.26 -18.22 -11.51
N ARG A 88 23.50 -17.81 -11.80
CA ARG A 88 24.69 -18.63 -11.50
C ARG A 88 25.15 -18.47 -10.04
N ALA A 89 25.06 -17.26 -9.49
CA ALA A 89 25.43 -16.99 -8.10
C ALA A 89 24.45 -17.67 -7.12
N ILE A 90 23.16 -17.68 -7.46
CA ILE A 90 22.12 -18.27 -6.61
C ILE A 90 22.25 -19.79 -6.47
N GLU A 91 22.90 -20.45 -7.43
CA GLU A 91 23.11 -21.90 -7.41
C GLU A 91 24.02 -22.33 -6.24
N THR A 92 25.08 -21.58 -5.96
CA THR A 92 26.22 -22.04 -5.13
C THR A 92 26.52 -21.16 -3.91
N ASP A 93 26.23 -19.86 -3.95
CA ASP A 93 26.73 -18.91 -2.95
C ASP A 93 25.85 -18.80 -1.68
N PHE A 94 24.72 -19.50 -1.62
CA PHE A 94 23.68 -19.31 -0.61
C PHE A 94 23.21 -20.61 0.06
N SER A 95 22.86 -20.49 1.33
CA SER A 95 22.28 -21.55 2.14
C SER A 95 20.85 -21.90 1.71
N PHE A 96 20.36 -23.04 2.19
CA PHE A 96 19.02 -23.53 1.88
C PHE A 96 17.92 -22.56 2.34
N GLU A 97 18.07 -21.95 3.51
CA GLU A 97 17.10 -21.01 4.06
C GLU A 97 17.06 -19.69 3.28
N GLU A 98 18.22 -19.22 2.81
CA GLU A 98 18.31 -18.05 1.93
C GLU A 98 17.63 -18.31 0.59
N LYS A 99 17.85 -19.49 0.01
CA LYS A 99 17.20 -19.93 -1.23
C LYS A 99 15.68 -20.03 -1.09
N LYS A 100 15.18 -20.56 0.04
CA LYS A 100 13.73 -20.55 0.33
C LYS A 100 13.17 -19.14 0.40
N TYR A 101 13.85 -18.23 1.09
CA TYR A 101 13.45 -16.83 1.14
C TYR A 101 13.43 -16.18 -0.25
N PHE A 102 14.43 -16.44 -1.08
CA PHE A 102 14.47 -15.95 -2.46
C PHE A 102 13.30 -16.46 -3.30
N LEU A 103 12.92 -17.72 -3.14
CA LEU A 103 11.77 -18.32 -3.81
C LEU A 103 10.45 -17.69 -3.35
N ASP A 104 10.28 -17.47 -2.04
CA ASP A 104 9.09 -16.82 -1.49
C ASP A 104 8.96 -15.38 -1.99
N VAL A 105 10.08 -14.65 -2.04
CA VAL A 105 10.14 -13.31 -2.64
C VAL A 105 9.71 -13.35 -4.11
N ALA A 106 10.23 -14.28 -4.90
CA ALA A 106 9.82 -14.44 -6.30
C ALA A 106 8.32 -14.70 -6.44
N CYS A 107 7.77 -15.57 -5.58
CA CYS A 107 6.33 -15.86 -5.52
C CYS A 107 5.54 -14.57 -5.28
N LEU A 108 5.87 -13.81 -4.25
CA LEU A 108 5.17 -12.56 -3.89
C LEU A 108 5.19 -11.52 -5.02
N THR A 109 6.24 -11.51 -5.85
CA THR A 109 6.37 -10.59 -6.98
C THR A 109 5.46 -10.95 -8.15
N VAL A 110 5.25 -12.24 -8.40
CA VAL A 110 4.44 -12.75 -9.51
C VAL A 110 2.94 -12.80 -9.12
N TRP A 111 2.63 -13.18 -7.87
CA TRP A 111 1.28 -13.47 -7.38
C TRP A 111 0.36 -12.22 -7.35
N GLU A 112 -0.47 -12.04 -8.38
CA GLU A 112 -1.69 -11.22 -8.30
C GLU A 112 -2.88 -12.06 -8.78
N ASP A 113 -3.84 -12.29 -7.87
CA ASP A 113 -5.06 -13.09 -8.06
C ASP A 113 -4.85 -14.40 -8.81
N LEU A 114 -4.62 -15.48 -8.03
CA LEU A 114 -4.64 -16.91 -8.43
C LEU A 114 -3.98 -17.20 -9.77
N PHE A 115 -2.84 -17.90 -9.77
CA PHE A 115 -2.21 -18.49 -10.96
C PHE A 115 -3.26 -19.07 -11.92
N THR A 116 -3.73 -18.27 -12.87
CA THR A 116 -4.69 -18.69 -13.90
C THR A 116 -3.94 -19.25 -15.11
N SER A 117 -2.60 -19.23 -15.09
CA SER A 117 -1.76 -19.72 -16.20
C SER A 117 -0.59 -20.57 -15.71
N ASP A 118 -0.35 -21.69 -16.40
CA ASP A 118 0.78 -22.59 -16.16
C ASP A 118 2.15 -21.90 -16.36
N TYR A 119 2.19 -20.76 -17.05
CA TYR A 119 3.40 -20.01 -17.35
C TYR A 119 4.06 -19.41 -16.10
N GLU A 120 3.28 -18.81 -15.21
CA GLU A 120 3.79 -18.22 -13.97
C GLU A 120 4.32 -19.29 -13.03
N TYR A 121 3.60 -20.42 -12.94
CA TYR A 121 4.00 -21.56 -12.13
C TYR A 121 5.34 -22.13 -12.60
N ASN A 122 5.47 -22.34 -13.91
CA ASN A 122 6.70 -22.84 -14.51
C ASN A 122 7.86 -21.86 -14.38
N PHE A 123 7.61 -20.55 -14.41
CA PHE A 123 8.63 -19.54 -14.15
C PHE A 123 9.20 -19.63 -12.73
N ILE A 124 8.34 -19.65 -11.71
CA ILE A 124 8.80 -19.78 -10.32
C ILE A 124 9.50 -21.12 -10.10
N ARG A 125 8.97 -22.19 -10.69
CA ARG A 125 9.61 -23.51 -10.65
C ARG A 125 11.02 -23.47 -11.25
N SER A 126 11.20 -22.84 -12.41
CA SER A 126 12.54 -22.67 -13.03
C SER A 126 13.51 -21.93 -12.12
N ILE A 127 13.04 -20.89 -11.42
CA ILE A 127 13.88 -20.16 -10.45
C ILE A 127 14.29 -21.11 -9.33
N GLY A 128 13.37 -21.88 -8.77
CA GLY A 128 13.67 -22.86 -7.72
C GLY A 128 14.64 -23.95 -8.16
N THR A 129 14.49 -24.45 -9.40
CA THR A 129 15.41 -25.41 -10.01
C THR A 129 16.81 -24.85 -10.15
N ASP A 130 16.96 -23.59 -10.60
CA ASP A 130 18.26 -22.91 -10.70
C ASP A 130 18.96 -22.74 -9.34
N MET A 131 18.20 -22.79 -8.24
CA MET A 131 18.76 -22.78 -6.87
C MET A 131 19.17 -24.16 -6.36
N ASN A 132 19.00 -25.23 -7.16
CA ASN A 132 19.14 -26.62 -6.75
C ASN A 132 18.20 -27.02 -5.59
N LEU A 133 16.99 -26.46 -5.55
CA LEU A 133 15.95 -26.92 -4.63
C LEU A 133 15.26 -28.17 -5.18
N SER A 134 14.88 -29.10 -4.30
CA SER A 134 14.09 -30.26 -4.71
C SER A 134 12.68 -29.84 -5.14
N GLU A 135 12.08 -30.61 -6.04
CA GLU A 135 10.70 -30.39 -6.50
C GLU A 135 9.68 -30.35 -5.34
N ASP A 136 9.88 -31.19 -4.33
CA ASP A 136 9.04 -31.18 -3.12
C ASP A 136 9.13 -29.84 -2.40
N ASN A 137 10.34 -29.29 -2.22
CA ASN A 137 10.54 -28.00 -1.57
C ASN A 137 9.92 -26.85 -2.37
N ILE A 138 10.03 -26.89 -3.70
CA ILE A 138 9.43 -25.88 -4.58
C ILE A 138 7.91 -25.95 -4.49
N SER A 139 7.34 -27.15 -4.58
CA SER A 139 5.90 -27.38 -4.46
C SER A 139 5.35 -26.91 -3.12
N ASP A 140 6.06 -27.21 -2.03
CA ASP A 140 5.66 -26.80 -0.69
C ASP A 140 5.71 -25.28 -0.50
N SER A 141 6.77 -24.60 -0.96
CA SER A 141 6.83 -23.13 -0.95
C SER A 141 5.68 -22.51 -1.75
N LEU A 142 5.39 -23.05 -2.94
CA LEU A 142 4.28 -22.57 -3.77
C LEU A 142 2.91 -22.77 -3.09
N LYS A 143 2.68 -23.91 -2.44
CA LYS A 143 1.44 -24.16 -1.69
C LYS A 143 1.31 -23.22 -0.49
N HIS A 144 2.38 -23.02 0.27
CA HIS A 144 2.36 -22.09 1.41
C HIS A 144 2.08 -20.65 0.95
N MET A 145 2.68 -20.21 -0.15
CA MET A 145 2.43 -18.89 -0.71
C MET A 145 1.02 -18.73 -1.27
N ALA A 146 0.48 -19.76 -1.91
CA ALA A 146 -0.92 -19.77 -2.35
C ALA A 146 -1.88 -19.60 -1.17
N HIS A 147 -1.65 -20.37 -0.10
CA HIS A 147 -2.47 -20.32 1.10
C HIS A 147 -2.35 -18.97 1.81
N PHE A 148 -1.11 -18.49 2.03
CA PHE A 148 -0.85 -17.19 2.66
C PHE A 148 -1.53 -16.05 1.89
N TYR A 149 -1.45 -16.05 0.56
CA TYR A 149 -2.11 -15.06 -0.27
C TYR A 149 -3.63 -15.09 -0.14
N ALA A 150 -4.23 -16.29 -0.16
CA ALA A 150 -5.67 -16.47 -0.05
C ALA A 150 -6.21 -15.92 1.28
N GLU A 151 -5.51 -16.20 2.40
CA GLU A 151 -5.90 -15.71 3.72
C GLU A 151 -5.67 -14.22 3.90
N ASN A 152 -4.62 -13.67 3.28
CA ASN A 152 -4.15 -12.31 3.52
C ASN A 152 -4.45 -11.34 2.37
N LYS A 153 -5.39 -11.67 1.48
CA LYS A 153 -5.73 -10.89 0.27
C LYS A 153 -5.92 -9.39 0.53
N LYS A 154 -6.46 -9.02 1.70
CA LYS A 154 -6.63 -7.61 2.11
C LYS A 154 -5.30 -6.87 2.33
N LEU A 155 -4.27 -7.54 2.84
CA LEU A 155 -2.93 -6.96 3.06
C LEU A 155 -2.21 -6.69 1.72
N PHE A 156 -2.41 -7.52 0.71
CA PHE A 156 -1.78 -7.35 -0.60
C PHE A 156 -2.30 -6.14 -1.38
N HIS A 157 -3.52 -5.66 -1.10
CA HIS A 157 -3.99 -4.36 -1.61
C HIS A 157 -3.10 -3.19 -1.14
N LEU A 158 -2.42 -3.30 0.00
CA LEU A 158 -1.49 -2.29 0.52
C LEU A 158 -0.14 -2.30 -0.22
N LEU A 159 0.22 -3.44 -0.82
CA LEU A 159 1.45 -3.61 -1.58
C LEU A 159 1.31 -3.14 -3.02
N LYS A 160 0.08 -3.20 -3.59
CA LYS A 160 -0.21 -2.64 -4.92
C LYS A 160 0.23 -1.18 -5.00
N PRO A 161 0.88 -0.77 -6.11
CA PRO A 161 1.12 0.63 -6.38
C PRO A 161 -0.22 1.31 -6.63
N SER A 162 -0.86 1.81 -5.58
CA SER A 162 -1.91 2.80 -5.76
C SER A 162 -1.25 4.07 -6.27
N ASP A 163 -1.79 4.60 -7.37
CA ASP A 163 -1.51 5.93 -7.91
C ASP A 163 -1.29 6.92 -6.75
N PRO A 164 -0.20 7.70 -6.73
CA PRO A 164 0.03 8.74 -5.72
C PRO A 164 -1.22 9.57 -5.43
N LEU A 165 -2.03 9.83 -6.45
CA LEU A 165 -3.31 10.53 -6.33
C LEU A 165 -4.33 9.69 -5.54
N SER A 166 -4.48 8.40 -5.84
CA SER A 166 -5.36 7.47 -5.11
C SER A 166 -4.96 7.32 -3.63
N ASN A 167 -3.66 7.19 -3.33
CA ASN A 167 -3.16 7.13 -1.95
C ASN A 167 -3.39 8.43 -1.19
N PHE A 168 -3.19 9.57 -1.85
CA PHE A 168 -3.54 10.87 -1.28
C PHE A 168 -5.04 10.94 -0.96
N TYR A 169 -5.91 10.55 -1.89
CA TYR A 169 -7.37 10.53 -1.67
C TYR A 169 -7.77 9.60 -0.51
N PHE A 170 -7.23 8.37 -0.45
CA PHE A 170 -7.53 7.41 0.62
C PHE A 170 -7.10 7.93 1.99
N ASN A 171 -5.83 8.34 2.12
CA ASN A 171 -5.28 8.84 3.39
C ASN A 171 -5.99 10.13 3.83
N SER A 172 -6.28 11.02 2.89
CA SER A 172 -6.99 12.26 3.18
C SER A 172 -8.44 12.01 3.60
N SER A 173 -9.11 11.02 3.01
CA SER A 173 -10.45 10.59 3.43
C SER A 173 -10.45 10.05 4.87
N GLN A 174 -9.45 9.24 5.24
CA GLN A 174 -9.28 8.75 6.61
C GLN A 174 -9.03 9.90 7.61
N LEU A 175 -8.15 10.84 7.26
CA LEU A 175 -7.90 12.04 8.08
C LEU A 175 -9.15 12.90 8.23
N ALA A 176 -9.87 13.15 7.12
CA ALA A 176 -11.13 13.88 7.11
C ALA A 176 -12.16 13.22 8.03
N SER A 177 -12.41 11.92 7.87
CA SER A 177 -13.31 11.15 8.72
C SER A 177 -12.96 11.28 10.20
N LYS A 178 -11.67 11.16 10.56
CA LYS A 178 -11.20 11.30 11.94
C LYS A 178 -11.43 12.72 12.49
N LEU A 179 -11.09 13.76 11.73
CA LEU A 179 -11.23 15.16 12.14
C LEU A 179 -12.70 15.55 12.29
N ILE A 180 -13.54 15.13 11.36
CA ILE A 180 -14.98 15.31 11.38
C ILE A 180 -15.59 14.62 12.61
N LYS A 181 -15.26 13.34 12.85
CA LYS A 181 -15.77 12.59 14.00
C LYS A 181 -15.38 13.24 15.33
N ARG A 182 -14.12 13.70 15.45
CA ARG A 182 -13.62 14.41 16.65
C ARG A 182 -14.34 15.73 16.90
N ASN A 183 -14.77 16.43 15.86
CA ASN A 183 -15.45 17.72 15.95
C ASN A 183 -16.98 17.64 15.76
N SER A 184 -17.54 16.43 15.65
CA SER A 184 -18.95 16.17 15.30
C SER A 184 -19.94 16.99 16.12
N LYS A 185 -19.79 17.05 17.45
CA LYS A 185 -20.67 17.85 18.32
C LYS A 185 -20.70 19.34 17.95
N ARG A 186 -19.53 19.91 17.63
CA ARG A 186 -19.41 21.31 17.22
C ARG A 186 -19.98 21.51 15.82
N ILE A 187 -19.67 20.61 14.89
CA ILE A 187 -20.23 20.65 13.53
C ILE A 187 -21.76 20.63 13.59
N ILE A 188 -22.36 19.71 14.34
CA ILE A 188 -23.83 19.63 14.49
C ILE A 188 -24.39 20.93 15.05
N LYS A 189 -23.76 21.51 16.09
CA LYS A 189 -24.19 22.81 16.65
C LYS A 189 -24.19 23.92 15.59
N GLU A 190 -23.11 24.07 14.83
CA GLU A 190 -23.02 25.08 13.76
C GLU A 190 -24.01 24.80 12.62
N LEU A 191 -24.21 23.53 12.24
CA LEU A 191 -25.19 23.12 11.23
C LEU A 191 -26.61 23.52 11.64
N THR A 192 -27.01 23.23 12.88
CA THR A 192 -28.36 23.54 13.39
C THR A 192 -28.68 25.04 13.44
N GLN A 193 -27.65 25.89 13.47
CA GLN A 193 -27.84 27.35 13.41
C GLN A 193 -28.21 27.84 12.00
N SER A 194 -27.92 27.06 10.96
CA SER A 194 -28.28 27.38 9.58
C SER A 194 -29.49 26.55 9.13
N LYS A 195 -30.68 27.14 9.23
CA LYS A 195 -31.94 26.51 8.79
C LYS A 195 -31.89 26.09 7.31
N GLU A 196 -31.36 26.94 6.44
CA GLU A 196 -31.25 26.65 5.00
C GLU A 196 -30.30 25.48 4.72
N LEU A 197 -29.11 25.48 5.35
CA LEU A 197 -28.18 24.36 5.19
C LEU A 197 -28.78 23.06 5.70
N MET A 198 -29.53 23.10 6.80
CA MET A 198 -30.18 21.91 7.31
C MET A 198 -31.21 21.34 6.35
N ILE A 199 -32.06 22.18 5.76
CA ILE A 199 -33.04 21.75 4.76
C ILE A 199 -32.33 21.07 3.58
N LEU A 200 -31.24 21.67 3.08
CA LEU A 200 -30.48 21.12 1.95
C LEU A 200 -29.80 19.79 2.29
N LEU A 201 -29.24 19.65 3.50
CA LEU A 201 -28.62 18.39 3.93
C LEU A 201 -29.64 17.27 4.10
N THR A 202 -30.83 17.56 4.65
CA THR A 202 -31.93 16.59 4.74
C THR A 202 -32.47 16.23 3.35
N GLN A 203 -32.54 17.18 2.42
CA GLN A 203 -32.92 16.87 1.04
C GLN A 203 -31.87 16.01 0.34
N ALA A 204 -30.59 16.19 0.65
CA ALA A 204 -29.50 15.39 0.08
C ALA A 204 -29.50 13.92 0.51
N THR A 205 -30.24 13.55 1.58
CA THR A 205 -30.39 12.13 1.98
C THR A 205 -31.45 11.40 1.17
N THR A 206 -32.43 12.13 0.61
CA THR A 206 -33.60 11.56 -0.09
C THR A 206 -33.61 11.82 -1.59
N ARG A 207 -32.97 12.89 -2.06
CA ARG A 207 -32.85 13.23 -3.48
C ARG A 207 -31.48 13.79 -3.81
N GLU A 208 -31.13 13.77 -5.09
CA GLU A 208 -29.97 14.51 -5.57
C GLU A 208 -30.22 16.02 -5.53
N LEU A 209 -29.25 16.77 -5.03
CA LEU A 209 -29.25 18.23 -5.05
C LEU A 209 -28.84 18.73 -6.43
N THR A 210 -29.49 19.81 -6.89
CA THR A 210 -29.10 20.52 -8.12
C THR A 210 -27.72 21.15 -7.97
N LYS A 211 -27.05 21.48 -9.08
CA LYS A 211 -25.73 22.15 -9.04
C LYS A 211 -25.73 23.43 -8.18
N LYS A 212 -26.80 24.23 -8.25
CA LYS A 212 -26.94 25.45 -7.44
C LYS A 212 -27.04 25.15 -5.94
N GLU A 213 -27.81 24.13 -5.58
CA GLU A 213 -27.96 23.68 -4.19
C GLU A 213 -26.66 23.09 -3.65
N GLN A 214 -25.95 22.29 -4.46
CA GLN A 214 -24.64 21.75 -4.09
C GLN A 214 -23.63 22.87 -3.82
N THR A 215 -23.57 23.90 -4.66
CA THR A 215 -22.70 25.07 -4.44
C THR A 215 -23.06 25.79 -3.14
N LYS A 216 -24.36 25.97 -2.83
CA LYS A 216 -24.79 26.57 -1.56
C LYS A 216 -24.34 25.75 -0.34
N VAL A 217 -24.54 24.44 -0.40
CA VAL A 217 -24.09 23.51 0.66
C VAL A 217 -22.58 23.60 0.83
N GLN A 218 -21.80 23.61 -0.27
CA GLN A 218 -20.36 23.77 -0.23
C GLN A 218 -19.91 25.06 0.46
N LEU A 219 -20.52 26.19 0.11
CA LEU A 219 -20.17 27.49 0.70
C LEU A 219 -20.48 27.54 2.20
N HIS A 220 -21.68 27.12 2.61
CA HIS A 220 -22.04 27.16 4.02
C HIS A 220 -21.21 26.17 4.86
N LEU A 221 -20.88 25.00 4.32
CA LEU A 221 -19.99 24.05 5.00
C LEU A 221 -18.56 24.58 5.12
N LEU A 222 -18.08 25.29 4.11
CA LEU A 222 -16.76 25.92 4.14
C LEU A 222 -16.71 26.97 5.26
N ASP A 223 -17.77 27.75 5.44
CA ASP A 223 -17.86 28.72 6.55
C ASP A 223 -17.86 28.02 7.92
N ILE A 224 -18.54 26.88 8.06
CA ILE A 224 -18.47 26.07 9.29
C ILE A 224 -17.04 25.57 9.53
N PHE A 225 -16.34 25.11 8.50
CA PHE A 225 -14.94 24.64 8.64
C PHE A 225 -13.98 25.76 9.02
N LYS A 226 -14.23 27.02 8.62
CA LYS A 226 -13.43 28.18 9.07
C LYS A 226 -13.51 28.35 10.59
N THR A 227 -14.64 28.01 11.20
CA THR A 227 -14.81 28.15 12.65
C THR A 227 -14.07 27.08 13.45
N ILE A 228 -13.70 25.96 12.83
CA ILE A 228 -13.07 24.80 13.48
C ILE A 228 -11.61 24.69 13.03
N PRO A 229 -10.62 25.10 13.87
CA PRO A 229 -9.22 25.20 13.46
C PRO A 229 -8.65 23.92 12.83
N SER A 230 -9.05 22.74 13.34
CA SER A 230 -8.57 21.47 12.81
C SER A 230 -9.14 21.12 11.43
N LEU A 231 -10.26 21.74 11.01
CA LEU A 231 -10.87 21.57 9.69
C LEU A 231 -10.45 22.68 8.71
N ALA A 232 -9.84 23.76 9.18
CA ALA A 232 -9.35 24.86 8.34
C ALA A 232 -8.31 24.40 7.30
N ILE A 233 -7.64 23.26 7.53
CA ILE A 233 -6.75 22.62 6.55
C ILE A 233 -7.45 22.30 5.21
N PHE A 234 -8.77 22.09 5.23
CA PHE A 234 -9.58 21.86 4.01
C PHE A 234 -9.83 23.14 3.20
N ILE A 235 -9.50 24.30 3.74
CA ILE A 235 -9.71 25.62 3.12
C ILE A 235 -8.42 26.13 2.46
N LEU A 236 -7.26 25.62 2.88
CA LEU A 236 -5.97 25.97 2.29
C LEU A 236 -5.93 25.60 0.79
N PRO A 237 -5.15 26.34 -0.03
CA PRO A 237 -4.94 25.97 -1.43
C PRO A 237 -4.43 24.52 -1.51
N GLY A 238 -5.17 23.64 -2.20
CA GLY A 238 -4.96 22.19 -2.23
C GLY A 238 -5.93 21.36 -1.36
N GLY A 239 -6.50 21.94 -0.30
CA GLY A 239 -7.53 21.33 0.55
C GLY A 239 -8.93 21.28 -0.08
N ALA A 240 -9.20 22.14 -1.07
CA ALA A 240 -10.45 22.15 -1.84
C ALA A 240 -10.75 20.81 -2.54
N ILE A 241 -9.70 20.04 -2.88
CA ILE A 241 -9.81 18.67 -3.43
C ILE A 241 -10.50 17.72 -2.45
N LEU A 242 -10.41 17.99 -1.15
CA LEU A 242 -10.96 17.15 -0.09
C LEU A 242 -12.38 17.55 0.30
N LEU A 243 -12.84 18.74 -0.13
CA LEU A 243 -14.20 19.25 0.15
C LEU A 243 -15.30 18.28 -0.33
N PRO A 244 -15.22 17.69 -1.55
CA PRO A 244 -16.22 16.71 -2.01
C PRO A 244 -16.28 15.45 -1.14
N ILE A 245 -15.15 15.02 -0.58
CA ILE A 245 -15.07 13.85 0.30
C ILE A 245 -15.76 14.15 1.62
N VAL A 246 -15.46 15.31 2.20
CA VAL A 246 -16.04 15.77 3.46
C VAL A 246 -17.56 15.90 3.36
N ILE A 247 -18.06 16.46 2.26
CA ILE A 247 -19.51 16.62 2.01
C ILE A 247 -20.22 15.26 2.01
N LYS A 248 -19.60 14.23 1.43
CA LYS A 248 -20.15 12.86 1.46
C LYS A 248 -20.18 12.25 2.86
N LEU A 249 -19.31 12.70 3.78
CA LEU A 249 -19.21 12.16 5.14
C LEU A 249 -20.17 12.84 6.13
N ILE A 250 -20.62 14.06 5.85
CA ILE A 250 -21.50 14.84 6.76
C ILE A 250 -22.89 14.22 6.96
N PRO A 251 -23.58 13.71 5.93
CA PRO A 251 -24.89 13.06 6.12
C PRO A 251 -24.85 11.94 7.16
N ASN A 252 -23.74 11.20 7.25
CA ASN A 252 -23.57 10.10 8.21
C ASN A 252 -23.36 10.57 9.67
N LEU A 253 -23.22 11.88 9.91
CA LEU A 253 -23.06 12.46 11.26
C LEU A 253 -24.37 13.03 11.80
N LEU A 254 -25.38 13.19 10.96
CA LEU A 254 -26.67 13.73 11.38
C LEU A 254 -27.33 12.70 12.32
N PRO A 255 -27.89 13.13 13.47
CA PRO A 255 -28.61 12.22 14.35
C PRO A 255 -29.71 11.47 13.59
N SER A 256 -29.94 10.20 13.94
CA SER A 256 -30.96 9.39 13.26
C SER A 256 -32.37 9.96 13.38
N ALA A 257 -32.63 10.83 14.38
CA ALA A 257 -33.88 11.57 14.52
C ALA A 257 -34.15 12.59 13.37
N PHE A 258 -33.17 12.77 12.47
CA PHE A 258 -33.33 13.51 11.21
C PHE A 258 -33.35 12.59 9.99
N ASP A 259 -33.27 11.28 10.24
CA ASP A 259 -33.21 10.16 9.29
C ASP A 259 -34.52 9.35 9.33
N ASP A 260 -35.57 9.89 9.97
CA ASP A 260 -36.88 9.23 10.21
C ASP A 260 -37.65 8.89 8.91
N ASN A 261 -37.21 9.39 7.75
CA ASN A 261 -37.82 9.16 6.44
C ASN A 261 -36.91 8.40 5.46
N LYS A 262 -35.91 7.64 5.95
CA LYS A 262 -35.18 6.71 5.07
C LYS A 262 -36.13 5.65 4.55
N ILE A 263 -36.40 5.68 3.25
CA ILE A 263 -36.98 4.54 2.55
C ILE A 263 -35.89 3.49 2.55
N ASP A 264 -36.13 2.37 3.24
CA ASP A 264 -35.23 1.23 3.19
C ASP A 264 -35.04 0.83 1.72
N LYS A 265 -33.77 0.81 1.29
CA LYS A 265 -33.43 0.28 -0.02
C LYS A 265 -33.52 -1.24 0.10
N GLU A 266 -34.53 -1.83 -0.54
CA GLU A 266 -34.53 -3.26 -0.90
C GLU A 266 -33.28 -3.63 -1.71
#